data_AF-A0A9W4XKD8-F1
#
_entry.id   AF-A0A9W4XKD8-F1
#
_cell.length_a   1.000
_cell.length_b   1.000
_cell.length_c   1.000
_cell.angle_alpha   90.00
_cell.angle_beta   90.00
_cell.angle_gamma   90.00
#
_symmetry.space_group_name_H-M   'P 1'
#
loop_
_entity.id
_entity.type
_entity.pdbx_description
1 polymer ?
#
loop_
_entity_poly.entity_id
_entity_poly.type
_entity_poly.pdbx_seq_one_letter_code
_entity_poly.pdbx_strand_id
1 'polypeptide(L)'
;MLNTHGKRHNPPFKCPASQCSAAFRYRKDLTRHQMSKHADNTEPGTRLYCPYSGCKFSYEKGRGSARKDNLSRHVQSQHGGQL
;
A
#
# COMPACT_ATOMS: atom_id res chain seq x y z
N MET A 1 -4.02 -18.10 28.18
CA MET A 1 -2.72 -18.42 27.54
C MET A 1 -2.39 -17.32 26.53
N LEU A 2 -1.89 -16.15 26.98
CA LEU A 2 -1.58 -15.02 26.09
C LEU A 2 -0.07 -14.82 26.03
N ASN A 3 0.61 -15.56 25.15
CA ASN A 3 2.08 -15.42 24.97
C ASN A 3 2.50 -15.11 23.53
N THR A 4 1.66 -14.41 22.76
CA THR A 4 1.95 -14.09 21.35
C THR A 4 2.19 -12.59 21.11
N HIS A 5 2.72 -11.87 22.10
CA HIS A 5 3.10 -10.45 21.97
C HIS A 5 4.62 -10.21 22.15
N GLY A 6 5.45 -11.24 21.94
CA GLY A 6 6.90 -11.18 22.23
C GLY A 6 7.85 -10.87 21.06
N LYS A 7 7.38 -10.75 19.81
CA LYS A 7 8.28 -10.57 18.64
C LYS A 7 7.99 -9.29 17.85
N ARG A 8 7.87 -8.15 18.54
CA ARG A 8 7.43 -6.89 17.90
C ARG A 8 8.29 -5.64 18.14
N HIS A 9 9.41 -5.73 18.85
CA HIS A 9 10.14 -4.52 19.28
C HIS A 9 11.45 -4.20 18.52
N ASN A 10 11.92 -5.02 17.58
CA ASN A 10 13.01 -4.61 16.68
C ASN A 10 12.77 -5.12 15.25
N PRO A 11 12.06 -4.37 14.40
CA PRO A 11 12.00 -4.67 12.97
C PRO A 11 13.42 -4.75 12.36
N PRO A 12 13.80 -5.87 11.73
CA PRO A 12 15.17 -6.06 11.23
C PRO A 12 15.51 -5.17 10.02
N PHE A 13 14.50 -4.66 9.31
CA PHE A 13 14.69 -3.87 8.08
C PHE A 13 14.49 -2.38 8.36
N LYS A 14 15.56 -1.67 8.70
CA LYS A 14 15.57 -0.22 8.91
C LYS A 14 15.79 0.52 7.60
N CYS A 15 15.18 1.69 7.46
CA CYS A 15 15.44 2.57 6.33
C CYS A 15 16.87 3.13 6.40
N PRO A 16 17.67 3.02 5.32
CA PRO A 16 19.03 3.56 5.30
C PRO A 16 19.10 5.08 5.05
N ALA A 17 17.97 5.74 4.79
CA ALA A 17 17.96 7.18 4.53
C ALA A 17 18.25 7.97 5.82
N SER A 18 19.22 8.89 5.78
CA SER A 18 19.73 9.62 6.95
C SER A 18 18.69 10.46 7.69
N GLN A 19 17.57 10.82 7.05
CA GLN A 19 16.46 11.55 7.66
C GLN A 19 15.22 10.67 7.91
N CYS A 20 15.35 9.34 7.90
CA CYS A 20 14.23 8.44 8.04
C CYS A 20 14.43 7.36 9.12
N SER A 21 13.70 7.49 10.22
CA SER A 21 13.71 6.54 11.34
C SER A 21 12.76 5.35 11.16
N ALA A 22 12.24 5.12 9.95
CA ALA A 22 11.26 4.06 9.69
C ALA A 22 11.92 2.67 9.69
N ALA A 23 11.24 1.68 10.28
CA ALA A 23 11.71 0.31 10.30
C ALA A 23 10.56 -0.68 10.14
N PHE A 24 10.79 -1.74 9.38
CA PHE A 24 9.76 -2.66 8.91
C PHE A 24 10.09 -4.12 9.26
N ARG A 25 9.04 -4.92 9.47
CA ARG A 25 9.16 -6.35 9.75
C ARG A 25 9.60 -7.15 8.51
N TYR A 26 9.28 -6.68 7.32
CA TYR A 26 9.57 -7.38 6.07
C TYR A 26 10.31 -6.46 5.08
N ARG A 27 11.24 -7.04 4.30
CA ARG A 27 12.01 -6.33 3.28
C ARG A 27 11.12 -5.65 2.22
N LYS A 28 10.03 -6.30 1.81
CA LYS A 28 9.04 -5.74 0.85
C LYS A 28 8.44 -4.41 1.30
N ASP A 29 8.22 -4.26 2.62
CA ASP A 29 7.64 -3.05 3.18
C ASP A 29 8.67 -1.92 3.23
N LEU A 30 9.93 -2.24 3.54
CA LEU A 30 11.04 -1.30 3.45
C LEU A 30 11.24 -0.81 2.00
N THR A 31 11.29 -1.72 1.02
CA THR A 31 11.43 -1.34 -0.39
C THR A 31 10.30 -0.43 -0.84
N ARG A 32 9.06 -0.77 -0.51
CA ARG A 32 7.89 0.07 -0.82
C ARG A 32 7.94 1.44 -0.14
N HIS A 33 8.44 1.49 1.09
CA HIS A 33 8.66 2.74 1.80
C HIS A 33 9.70 3.61 1.09
N GLN A 34 10.85 3.03 0.72
CA GLN A 34 11.91 3.73 -0.01
C GLN A 34 11.39 4.27 -1.34
N MET A 35 10.69 3.46 -2.13
CA MET A 35 10.12 3.90 -3.41
C MET A 35 9.05 4.97 -3.28
N SER A 36 8.33 5.03 -2.16
CA SER A 36 7.24 6.00 -1.98
C SER A 36 7.66 7.28 -1.27
N LYS A 37 8.76 7.27 -0.50
CA LYS A 37 9.18 8.37 0.37
C LYS A 37 10.55 8.95 0.01
N HIS A 38 11.40 8.14 -0.63
CA HIS A 38 12.80 8.50 -0.93
C HIS A 38 13.14 8.38 -2.42
N ALA A 39 12.30 7.73 -3.24
CA ALA A 39 12.45 7.81 -4.69
C ALA A 39 11.88 9.14 -5.16
N ASP A 40 12.76 9.98 -5.70
CA ASP A 40 12.48 11.31 -6.25
C ASP A 40 11.71 11.25 -7.59
N ASN A 41 11.49 10.05 -8.14
CA ASN A 41 10.75 9.85 -9.37
C ASN A 41 9.28 9.61 -9.08
N THR A 42 8.52 10.70 -9.03
CA THR A 42 7.06 10.68 -9.12
C THR A 42 6.67 10.46 -10.58
N GLU A 43 6.96 9.28 -11.12
CA GLU A 43 6.08 8.76 -12.17
C GLU A 43 4.73 8.53 -11.45
N PRO A 44 3.63 9.17 -11.86
CA PRO A 44 2.33 8.94 -11.26
C PRO A 44 1.95 7.49 -11.53
N GLY A 45 2.33 6.61 -10.60
CA GLY A 45 2.16 5.17 -10.70
C GLY A 45 0.75 4.88 -11.18
N THR A 46 0.66 4.10 -12.25
CA THR A 46 -0.56 3.83 -13.01
C THR A 46 -1.73 3.69 -12.05
N ARG A 47 -2.58 4.73 -11.99
CA ARG A 47 -3.73 4.72 -11.10
C ARG A 47 -4.60 3.57 -11.51
N LEU A 48 -4.89 2.69 -10.57
CA LEU A 48 -5.73 1.53 -10.81
C LEU A 48 -7.18 1.94 -10.59
N TYR A 49 -8.01 1.75 -11.60
CA TYR A 49 -9.42 2.13 -11.55
C TYR A 49 -10.31 0.93 -11.26
N CYS A 50 -11.42 1.19 -10.59
CA CYS A 50 -12.44 0.18 -10.37
C CYS A 50 -13.15 -0.14 -11.69
N PRO A 51 -13.31 -1.43 -12.06
CA PRO A 51 -13.96 -1.80 -13.32
C PRO A 51 -15.49 -1.58 -13.30
N TYR A 52 -16.08 -1.33 -12.13
CA TYR A 52 -17.52 -1.10 -12.01
C TYR A 52 -17.89 0.33 -12.43
N SER A 53 -18.63 0.47 -13.54
CA SER A 53 -19.14 1.77 -14.01
C SER A 53 -19.99 2.45 -12.95
N GLY A 54 -19.87 3.78 -12.87
CA GLY A 54 -20.55 4.59 -11.86
C GLY A 54 -19.94 4.54 -10.46
N CYS A 55 -18.93 3.70 -10.21
CA CYS A 55 -18.23 3.69 -8.92
C CYS A 55 -17.39 4.97 -8.71
N LYS A 56 -17.32 5.46 -7.47
CA LYS A 56 -16.48 6.61 -7.10
C LYS A 56 -14.97 6.37 -7.30
N PHE A 57 -14.54 5.14 -7.54
CA PHE A 57 -13.17 4.78 -7.87
C PHE A 57 -13.00 4.31 -9.33
N SER A 58 -14.05 4.41 -10.15
CA SER A 58 -14.00 4.09 -11.58
C SER A 58 -13.19 5.13 -12.35
N TYR A 59 -12.84 4.80 -13.59
CA TYR A 59 -12.17 5.74 -14.49
C TYR A 59 -13.04 6.96 -14.80
N GLU A 60 -14.36 6.78 -14.86
CA GLU A 60 -15.32 7.81 -15.30
C GLU A 60 -15.60 8.88 -14.22
N LYS A 61 -15.61 8.49 -12.93
CA LYS A 61 -16.02 9.38 -11.82
C LYS A 61 -14.99 9.50 -10.71
N GLY A 62 -13.88 8.77 -10.77
CA GLY A 62 -13.04 8.51 -9.63
C GLY A 62 -11.60 8.98 -9.73
N ARG A 63 -10.95 9.07 -8.57
CA ARG A 63 -9.51 9.38 -8.48
C ARG A 63 -8.61 8.15 -8.68
N GLY A 64 -9.20 6.97 -8.86
CA GLY A 64 -8.49 5.69 -8.90
C GLY A 64 -7.79 5.38 -7.58
N SER A 65 -6.99 4.31 -7.59
CA SER A 65 -6.18 3.89 -6.47
C SER A 65 -4.71 3.85 -6.84
N ALA A 66 -3.86 4.35 -5.96
CA ALA A 66 -2.41 4.28 -6.13
C ALA A 66 -1.85 2.86 -5.91
N ARG A 67 -2.65 1.91 -5.38
CA ARG A 67 -2.18 0.55 -5.06
C ARG A 67 -3.22 -0.52 -5.36
N LYS A 68 -2.75 -1.65 -5.90
CA LYS A 68 -3.59 -2.82 -6.23
C LYS A 68 -4.31 -3.37 -5.01
N ASP A 69 -3.64 -3.47 -3.86
CA ASP A 69 -4.25 -3.98 -2.63
C ASP A 69 -5.43 -3.12 -2.15
N ASN A 70 -5.34 -1.81 -2.32
CA ASN A 70 -6.43 -0.89 -1.98
C ASN A 70 -7.60 -1.08 -2.93
N LEU A 71 -7.33 -1.19 -4.23
CA LEU A 71 -8.38 -1.45 -5.22
C LEU A 71 -9.06 -2.80 -4.99
N SER A 72 -8.28 -3.87 -4.77
CA SER A 72 -8.82 -5.20 -4.51
C SER A 72 -9.69 -5.21 -3.25
N ARG A 73 -9.23 -4.58 -2.16
CA ARG A 73 -10.06 -4.46 -0.95
C ARG A 73 -11.31 -3.64 -1.17
N HIS A 74 -11.21 -2.52 -1.90
CA HIS A 74 -12.35 -1.71 -2.28
C HIS A 74 -13.39 -2.56 -3.03
N VAL A 75 -12.98 -3.24 -4.10
CA VAL A 75 -13.87 -4.10 -4.90
C VAL A 75 -14.50 -5.20 -4.06
N GLN A 76 -13.72 -5.82 -3.17
CA GLN A 76 -14.25 -6.86 -2.30
C GLN A 76 -15.27 -6.35 -1.29
N SER A 77 -15.03 -5.17 -0.71
CA SER A 77 -15.92 -4.57 0.29
C SER A 77 -17.14 -3.84 -0.28
N GLN A 78 -17.05 -3.28 -1.49
CA GLN A 78 -18.08 -2.44 -2.09
C GLN A 78 -18.85 -3.14 -3.20
N HIS A 79 -18.25 -4.15 -3.84
CA HIS A 79 -18.83 -4.87 -4.98
C HIS A 79 -18.88 -6.38 -4.77
N GLY A 80 -18.65 -6.87 -3.54
CA GLY A 80 -18.78 -8.30 -3.21
C GLY A 80 -17.67 -9.21 -3.76
N GLY A 81 -16.63 -8.64 -4.42
CA GLY A 81 -15.44 -9.36 -4.85
C GLY A 81 -15.61 -10.13 -6.16
N GLN A 82 -15.47 -9.44 -7.28
CA GLN A 82 -15.09 -10.06 -8.56
C GLN A 82 -14.20 -9.06 -9.31
N LEU A 83 -12.98 -9.49 -9.66
CA LEU A 83 -11.97 -8.70 -10.35
C LEU A 83 -11.37 -9.58 -11.45
#